data_AF-A0A971WEW6-F1
#
_entry.id   AF-A0A971WEW6-F1
#
_cell.length_a   1.000
_cell.length_b   1.000
_cell.length_c   1.000
_cell.angle_alpha   90.00
_cell.angle_beta   90.00
_cell.angle_gamma   90.00
#
_symmetry.space_group_name_H-M   'P 1'
#
loop_
_entity.id
_entity.type
_entity.pdbx_description
1 polymer ?
#
loop_
_entity_poly.entity_id
_entity_poly.type
_entity_poly.pdbx_seq_one_letter_code
_entity_poly.pdbx_strand_id
1 'polypeptide(L)'
;MTDYELMGLSPVKRAGYKIGKAVTGFPKLFKKKIIGVGHAFVSAFKSVGSQTKGLIDAFIKGNIGNKLSFFIMGAGNMFNGQLVKGLMYFSTQIAFILYITGFGWQYVKDIGTLGTNAGSEVFDPVDQIYRYVQPDNSMKILLFGVFSIILALVYLGIYFTSVKDGYRAYQMKSSGRKPLSFIEEINDLLDKKFHKTLLALPTLMVSAFTIIPII
;
A
#
# COMPACT_ATOMS: atom_id res chain seq x y z
N MET A 1 -6.33 -22.87 -42.80
CA MET A 1 -5.25 -23.85 -42.94
C MET A 1 -5.22 -24.66 -41.66
N THR A 2 -5.58 -25.94 -41.74
CA THR A 2 -5.49 -26.89 -40.62
C THR A 2 -4.03 -27.25 -40.37
N ASP A 3 -3.67 -27.64 -39.15
CA ASP A 3 -2.26 -27.86 -38.77
C ASP A 3 -1.54 -28.91 -39.64
N TYR A 4 -2.31 -29.83 -40.26
CA TYR A 4 -1.82 -30.84 -41.22
C TYR A 4 -1.37 -30.22 -42.56
N GLU A 5 -2.04 -29.18 -43.05
CA GLU A 5 -1.67 -28.48 -44.28
C GLU A 5 -0.39 -27.65 -44.11
N LEU A 6 -0.04 -27.26 -42.88
CA LEU A 6 1.22 -26.58 -42.55
C LEU A 6 2.44 -27.51 -42.61
N MET A 7 2.23 -28.83 -42.46
CA MET A 7 3.30 -29.83 -42.52
C MET A 7 3.77 -30.12 -43.95
N GLY A 8 2.93 -29.88 -44.96
CA GLY A 8 3.28 -30.03 -46.38
C GLY A 8 4.05 -28.85 -46.99
N LEU A 9 4.25 -27.75 -46.25
CA LEU A 9 4.97 -26.56 -46.72
C LEU A 9 6.44 -26.58 -46.35
N SER A 10 7.29 -26.01 -47.22
CA SER A 10 8.72 -25.83 -46.97
C SER A 10 8.97 -25.06 -45.65
N PRO A 11 10.07 -25.36 -44.93
CA PRO A 11 10.30 -24.83 -43.58
C PRO A 11 10.28 -23.30 -43.52
N VAL A 12 10.73 -22.63 -44.58
CA VAL A 12 10.73 -21.17 -44.71
C VAL A 12 9.31 -20.60 -44.87
N LYS A 13 8.47 -21.24 -45.70
CA LYS A 13 7.07 -20.81 -45.88
C LYS A 13 6.24 -21.03 -44.62
N ARG A 14 6.53 -22.10 -43.87
CA ARG A 14 5.93 -22.39 -42.55
C ARG A 14 6.30 -21.31 -41.51
N ALA A 15 7.55 -20.88 -41.48
CA ALA A 15 8.01 -19.80 -40.62
C ALA A 15 7.33 -18.46 -40.99
N GLY A 16 7.29 -18.12 -42.28
CA GLY A 16 6.61 -16.91 -42.76
C GLY A 16 5.12 -16.87 -42.41
N TYR A 17 4.40 -17.99 -42.54
CA TYR A 17 3.00 -18.08 -42.14
C TYR A 17 2.79 -17.93 -40.63
N LYS A 18 3.65 -18.56 -39.80
CA LYS A 18 3.60 -18.41 -38.33
C LYS A 18 3.85 -16.96 -37.91
N ILE A 19 4.82 -16.28 -38.54
CA ILE A 19 5.15 -14.88 -38.28
C ILE A 19 3.98 -13.97 -38.72
N GLY A 20 3.44 -14.16 -39.93
CA GLY A 20 2.29 -13.40 -40.40
C GLY A 20 1.04 -13.57 -39.52
N LYS A 21 0.77 -14.79 -39.04
CA LYS A 21 -0.32 -15.08 -38.09
C LYS A 21 -0.05 -14.46 -36.70
N ALA A 22 1.21 -14.42 -36.26
CA ALA A 22 1.59 -13.77 -35.00
C ALA A 22 1.42 -12.24 -35.07
N VAL A 23 1.86 -11.60 -36.17
CA VAL A 23 1.72 -10.16 -36.40
C VAL A 23 0.26 -9.75 -36.55
N THR A 24 -0.56 -10.52 -37.26
CA THR A 24 -2.00 -10.23 -37.39
C THR A 24 -2.80 -10.56 -36.11
N GLY A 25 -2.31 -11.47 -35.27
CA GLY A 25 -2.88 -11.77 -33.95
C GLY A 25 -2.45 -10.81 -32.84
N PHE A 26 -1.33 -10.11 -33.01
CA PHE A 26 -0.76 -9.18 -32.03
C PHE A 26 -1.72 -8.04 -31.62
N PRO A 27 -2.43 -7.35 -32.54
CA PRO A 27 -3.38 -6.30 -32.17
C PRO A 27 -4.54 -6.84 -31.31
N LYS A 28 -5.01 -8.06 -31.59
CA LYS A 28 -6.10 -8.70 -30.84
C LYS A 28 -5.66 -9.09 -29.43
N LEU A 29 -4.44 -9.62 -29.29
CA LEU A 29 -3.81 -9.93 -28.01
C LEU A 29 -3.55 -8.66 -27.18
N PHE A 30 -3.07 -7.60 -27.82
CA PHE A 30 -2.81 -6.31 -27.18
C PHE A 30 -4.11 -5.65 -26.71
N LYS A 31 -5.15 -5.62 -27.54
CA LYS A 31 -6.48 -5.12 -27.18
C LYS A 31 -7.09 -5.91 -26.01
N LYS A 32 -6.97 -7.24 -26.00
CA LYS A 32 -7.46 -8.10 -24.90
C LYS A 32 -6.71 -7.82 -23.58
N LYS A 33 -5.38 -7.63 -23.62
CA LYS A 33 -4.58 -7.25 -22.44
C LYS A 33 -4.93 -5.86 -21.92
N ILE A 34 -5.07 -4.86 -22.78
CA ILE A 34 -5.46 -3.49 -22.38
C ILE A 34 -6.85 -3.47 -21.75
N ILE A 35 -7.83 -4.16 -22.35
CA ILE A 35 -9.19 -4.25 -21.79
C ILE A 35 -9.16 -4.98 -20.43
N GLY A 36 -8.33 -6.01 -20.28
CA GLY A 36 -8.13 -6.72 -19.01
C GLY A 36 -7.55 -5.83 -17.91
N VAL A 37 -6.53 -5.03 -18.24
CA VAL A 37 -5.94 -4.03 -17.32
C VAL A 37 -6.96 -2.94 -16.97
N GLY A 38 -7.75 -2.47 -17.95
CA GLY A 38 -8.85 -1.54 -17.71
C GLY A 38 -9.92 -2.09 -16.78
N HIS A 39 -10.33 -3.35 -16.97
CA HIS A 39 -11.26 -4.03 -16.06
C HIS A 39 -10.67 -4.23 -14.66
N ALA A 40 -9.37 -4.51 -14.54
CA ALA A 40 -8.67 -4.60 -13.25
C ALA A 40 -8.59 -3.23 -12.55
N PHE A 41 -8.39 -2.15 -13.29
CA PHE A 41 -8.45 -0.78 -12.78
C PHE A 41 -9.87 -0.40 -12.35
N VAL A 42 -10.89 -0.72 -13.15
CA VAL A 42 -12.31 -0.45 -12.81
C VAL A 42 -12.75 -1.28 -11.61
N SER A 43 -12.29 -2.52 -11.46
CA SER A 43 -12.60 -3.34 -10.29
C SER A 43 -11.84 -2.88 -9.04
N ALA A 44 -10.62 -2.35 -9.18
CA ALA A 44 -9.91 -1.67 -8.10
C ALA A 44 -10.66 -0.39 -7.66
N PHE A 45 -11.08 0.46 -8.60
CA PHE A 45 -11.89 1.66 -8.31
C PHE A 45 -13.28 1.33 -7.75
N LYS A 46 -13.98 0.32 -8.26
CA LYS A 46 -15.24 -0.17 -7.68
C LYS A 46 -15.03 -0.79 -6.30
N SER A 47 -13.90 -1.44 -6.06
CA SER A 47 -13.55 -1.91 -4.72
C SER A 47 -13.38 -0.72 -3.77
N VAL A 48 -12.64 0.32 -4.16
CA VAL A 48 -12.53 1.60 -3.43
C VAL A 48 -13.90 2.23 -3.17
N GLY A 49 -14.79 2.28 -4.17
CA GLY A 49 -16.16 2.79 -4.04
C GLY A 49 -17.11 1.91 -3.21
N SER A 50 -16.88 0.60 -3.11
CA SER A 50 -17.61 -0.25 -2.16
C SER A 50 -17.05 -0.09 -0.73
N GLN A 51 -15.76 0.27 -0.60
CA GLN A 51 -15.14 0.58 0.69
C GLN A 51 -15.79 1.80 1.36
N THR A 52 -16.20 2.81 0.60
CA THR A 52 -16.85 4.01 1.14
C THR A 52 -18.26 3.74 1.65
N LYS A 53 -19.04 2.84 1.02
CA LYS A 53 -20.36 2.43 1.54
C LYS A 53 -20.27 1.77 2.92
N GLY A 54 -19.30 0.88 3.12
CA GLY A 54 -19.08 0.25 4.42
C GLY A 54 -18.63 1.22 5.52
N LEU A 55 -17.93 2.30 5.16
CA LEU A 55 -17.56 3.38 6.09
C LEU A 55 -18.77 4.26 6.43
N ILE A 56 -19.59 4.61 5.45
CA ILE A 56 -20.83 5.38 5.67
C ILE A 56 -21.80 4.58 6.55
N ASP A 57 -21.97 3.28 6.29
CA ASP A 57 -22.77 2.40 7.15
C ASP A 57 -22.20 2.29 8.57
N ALA A 58 -20.86 2.19 8.70
CA ALA A 58 -20.20 2.20 10.01
C ALA A 58 -20.44 3.50 10.79
N PHE A 59 -20.51 4.63 10.11
CA PHE A 59 -20.79 5.93 10.73
C PHE A 59 -22.28 6.12 11.09
N ILE A 60 -23.19 5.74 10.18
CA ILE A 60 -24.63 5.95 10.36
C ILE A 60 -25.25 4.90 11.30
N LYS A 61 -24.90 3.62 11.13
CA LYS A 61 -25.51 2.48 11.83
C LYS A 61 -24.64 1.93 12.97
N GLY A 62 -23.41 2.41 13.13
CA GLY A 62 -22.50 1.96 14.17
C GLY A 62 -22.78 2.57 15.55
N ASN A 63 -22.30 1.89 16.59
CA ASN A 63 -22.29 2.40 17.96
C ASN A 63 -21.30 3.57 18.15
N ILE A 64 -21.30 4.18 19.34
CA ILE A 64 -20.39 5.30 19.68
C ILE A 64 -18.92 4.93 19.43
N GLY A 65 -18.51 3.70 19.73
CA GLY A 65 -17.16 3.21 19.47
C GLY A 65 -16.79 3.21 17.99
N ASN A 66 -17.70 2.83 17.10
CA ASN A 66 -17.46 2.84 15.66
C ASN A 66 -17.42 4.25 15.07
N LYS A 67 -18.17 5.20 15.65
CA LYS A 67 -18.04 6.63 15.31
C LYS A 67 -16.70 7.19 15.80
N LEU A 68 -16.28 6.79 17.00
CA LEU A 68 -14.99 7.19 17.57
C LEU A 68 -13.80 6.60 16.79
N SER A 69 -13.97 5.45 16.13
CA SER A 69 -12.95 4.87 15.23
C SER A 69 -12.48 5.80 14.11
N PHE A 70 -13.29 6.80 13.74
CA PHE A 70 -12.90 7.80 12.74
C PHE A 70 -11.85 8.80 13.26
N PHE A 71 -11.76 8.96 14.58
CA PHE A 71 -10.78 9.82 15.23
C PHE A 71 -9.64 9.01 15.86
N ILE A 72 -10.01 7.92 16.54
CA ILE A 72 -9.09 7.04 17.26
C ILE A 72 -9.19 5.65 16.64
N MET A 73 -8.19 5.28 15.85
CA MET A 73 -8.12 3.95 15.24
C MET A 73 -8.20 2.86 16.30
N GLY A 74 -8.95 1.80 16.02
CA GLY A 74 -9.13 0.68 16.93
C GLY A 74 -10.17 0.90 18.03
N ALA A 75 -10.73 2.10 18.23
CA ALA A 75 -11.76 2.34 19.24
C ALA A 75 -12.97 1.41 19.08
N GLY A 76 -13.51 1.26 17.87
CA GLY A 76 -14.61 0.35 17.58
C GLY A 76 -14.27 -1.11 17.90
N ASN A 77 -13.05 -1.57 17.65
CA ASN A 77 -12.64 -2.92 18.05
C ASN A 77 -12.58 -3.06 19.58
N MET A 78 -12.08 -2.06 20.30
CA MET A 78 -12.05 -2.04 21.77
C MET A 78 -13.48 -2.09 22.37
N PHE A 79 -14.39 -1.26 21.87
CA PHE A 79 -15.80 -1.24 22.32
C PHE A 79 -16.55 -2.56 22.04
N ASN A 80 -16.13 -3.29 21.02
CA ASN A 80 -16.73 -4.58 20.66
C ASN A 80 -16.01 -5.79 21.30
N GLY A 81 -15.05 -5.57 22.20
CA GLY A 81 -14.39 -6.62 23.00
C GLY A 81 -13.09 -7.17 22.42
N GLN A 82 -12.58 -6.60 21.32
CA GLN A 82 -11.31 -6.96 20.71
C GLN A 82 -10.20 -5.98 21.13
N LEU A 83 -9.82 -6.00 22.41
CA LEU A 83 -8.85 -5.04 22.98
C LEU A 83 -7.46 -5.11 22.34
N VAL A 84 -6.91 -6.31 22.16
CA VAL A 84 -5.56 -6.48 21.59
C VAL A 84 -5.47 -5.88 20.19
N LYS A 85 -6.43 -6.21 19.32
CA LYS A 85 -6.50 -5.70 17.95
C LYS A 85 -6.75 -4.19 17.92
N GLY A 86 -7.62 -3.70 18.80
CA GLY A 86 -7.85 -2.27 18.98
C GLY A 86 -6.58 -1.52 19.36
N LEU A 87 -5.82 -2.05 20.32
CA LEU A 87 -4.53 -1.48 20.73
C LEU A 87 -3.50 -1.50 19.60
N MET A 88 -3.42 -2.57 18.79
CA MET A 88 -2.51 -2.59 17.63
C MET A 88 -2.82 -1.47 16.61
N TYR A 89 -4.10 -1.23 16.31
CA TYR A 89 -4.49 -0.14 15.43
C TYR A 89 -4.20 1.23 16.03
N PHE A 90 -4.42 1.39 17.34
CA PHE A 90 -4.10 2.62 18.04
C PHE A 90 -2.59 2.90 18.07
N SER A 91 -1.77 1.89 18.37
CA SER A 91 -0.30 1.98 18.29
C SER A 91 0.17 2.35 16.89
N THR A 92 -0.48 1.81 15.85
CA THR A 92 -0.17 2.16 14.46
C THR A 92 -0.46 3.63 14.16
N GLN A 93 -1.57 4.17 14.69
CA GLN A 93 -1.89 5.60 14.59
C GLN A 93 -0.81 6.47 15.24
N ILE A 94 -0.41 6.14 16.48
CA ILE A 94 0.65 6.88 17.18
C ILE A 94 1.97 6.81 16.41
N ALA A 95 2.37 5.62 15.97
CA ALA A 95 3.62 5.42 15.23
C ALA A 95 3.66 6.26 13.94
N PHE A 96 2.56 6.32 13.19
CA PHE A 96 2.48 7.12 11.97
C PHE A 96 2.56 8.63 12.26
N ILE A 97 1.89 9.10 13.32
CA ILE A 97 1.96 10.51 13.73
C ILE A 97 3.39 10.88 14.09
N LEU A 98 4.05 10.10 14.96
CA LEU A 98 5.44 10.32 15.35
C LEU A 98 6.39 10.33 14.14
N TYR A 99 6.18 9.41 13.21
CA TYR A 99 6.96 9.35 11.97
C TYR A 99 6.79 10.61 11.13
N ILE A 100 5.55 11.05 10.86
CA ILE A 100 5.31 12.23 10.03
C ILE A 100 5.84 13.49 10.72
N THR A 101 5.57 13.69 12.00
CA THR A 101 5.98 14.91 12.70
C THR A 101 7.49 14.96 12.95
N GLY A 102 8.13 13.80 13.19
CA GLY A 102 9.56 13.72 13.51
C GLY A 102 10.47 13.61 12.29
N PHE A 103 10.00 12.99 11.21
CA PHE A 103 10.85 12.67 10.05
C PHE A 103 10.19 12.97 8.71
N GLY A 104 8.99 12.45 8.44
CA GLY A 104 8.41 12.47 7.10
C GLY A 104 8.06 13.87 6.59
N TRP A 105 7.55 14.75 7.46
CA TRP A 105 7.06 16.07 7.06
C TRP A 105 8.14 16.93 6.40
N GLN A 106 9.38 16.86 6.89
CA GLN A 106 10.48 17.68 6.37
C GLN A 106 10.83 17.35 4.91
N TYR A 107 10.58 16.12 4.45
CA TYR A 107 10.85 15.70 3.08
C TYR A 107 9.62 15.84 2.18
N VAL A 108 8.42 15.64 2.74
CA VAL A 108 7.16 15.78 2.00
C VAL A 108 6.93 17.24 1.59
N LYS A 109 7.25 18.21 2.46
CA LYS A 109 7.07 19.65 2.15
C LYS A 109 7.96 20.11 0.97
N ASP A 110 9.15 19.54 0.85
CA ASP A 110 10.17 19.95 -0.12
C ASP A 110 10.18 19.06 -1.37
N ILE A 111 9.22 18.15 -1.53
CA ILE A 111 9.16 17.24 -2.69
C ILE A 111 8.92 18.00 -4.01
N GLY A 112 8.25 19.15 -3.94
CA GLY A 112 7.99 20.01 -5.10
C GLY A 112 9.16 20.92 -5.47
N THR A 113 9.96 21.33 -4.47
CA THR A 113 11.11 22.23 -4.66
C THR A 113 12.42 21.48 -4.86
N LEU A 114 12.50 20.22 -4.39
CA LEU A 114 13.68 19.35 -4.39
C LEU A 114 14.88 19.94 -3.62
N GLY A 115 14.61 20.89 -2.71
CA GLY A 115 15.61 21.71 -2.03
C GLY A 115 15.64 23.13 -2.58
N THR A 116 15.93 24.10 -1.72
CA THR A 116 16.01 25.52 -2.10
C THR A 116 17.41 26.10 -1.95
N ASN A 117 18.27 25.41 -1.20
CA ASN A 117 19.65 25.82 -1.01
C ASN A 117 20.54 25.20 -2.10
N ALA A 118 20.96 26.03 -3.07
CA ALA A 118 21.87 25.63 -4.14
C ALA A 118 23.33 25.47 -3.69
N GLY A 119 23.62 25.65 -2.39
CA GLY A 119 24.97 25.74 -1.84
C GLY A 119 25.56 27.12 -2.09
N SER A 120 26.13 27.72 -1.06
CA SER A 120 26.76 29.04 -1.16
C SER A 120 28.00 29.12 -0.27
N GLU A 121 28.96 29.93 -0.70
CA GLU A 121 30.11 30.29 0.13
C GLU A 121 29.71 31.47 1.01
N VAL A 122 29.65 31.24 2.31
CA VAL A 122 29.34 32.27 3.30
C VAL A 122 30.63 32.63 4.02
N PHE A 123 30.96 33.92 4.04
CA PHE A 123 32.12 34.42 4.76
C PHE A 123 31.88 34.33 6.27
N ASP A 124 32.75 33.62 6.98
CA ASP A 124 32.70 33.50 8.44
C ASP A 124 33.61 34.59 9.07
N PRO A 125 33.04 35.62 9.73
CA PRO A 125 33.83 36.74 10.25
C PRO A 125 34.73 36.36 11.43
N VAL A 126 34.50 35.21 12.07
CA VAL A 126 35.31 34.73 13.20
C VAL A 126 36.61 34.09 12.71
N ASP A 127 36.51 33.23 11.70
CA ASP A 127 37.66 32.50 11.16
C ASP A 127 38.33 33.18 9.95
N GLN A 128 37.74 34.27 9.44
CA GLN A 128 38.18 35.01 8.24
C GLN A 128 38.34 34.13 6.98
N ILE A 129 37.59 33.04 6.89
CA ILE A 129 37.58 32.11 5.75
C ILE A 129 36.17 31.99 5.17
N TYR A 130 36.10 31.75 3.85
CA TYR A 130 34.86 31.39 3.19
C TYR A 130 34.52 29.94 3.52
N ARG A 131 33.36 29.71 4.16
CA ARG A 131 32.84 28.37 4.44
C ARG A 131 31.81 28.00 3.40
N TYR A 132 31.98 26.82 2.81
CA TYR A 132 31.02 26.26 1.87
C TYR A 132 29.84 25.66 2.62
N VAL A 133 28.64 26.20 2.41
CA VAL A 133 27.38 25.62 2.90
C VAL A 133 26.97 24.51 1.94
N GLN A 134 26.84 23.27 2.45
CA GLN A 134 26.45 22.14 1.62
C GLN A 134 25.05 22.35 1.02
N PRO A 135 24.88 22.10 -0.29
CA PRO A 135 23.58 22.18 -0.94
C PRO A 135 22.62 21.10 -0.43
N ASP A 136 21.32 21.39 -0.51
CA ASP A 136 20.28 20.42 -0.16
C ASP A 136 20.42 19.16 -1.05
N ASN A 137 20.36 17.97 -0.43
CA ASN A 137 20.47 16.73 -1.19
C ASN A 137 19.11 16.36 -1.81
N SER A 138 18.88 16.81 -3.05
CA SER A 138 17.64 16.56 -3.79
C SER A 138 17.29 15.07 -3.91
N MET A 139 18.29 14.19 -4.03
CA MET A 139 18.07 12.74 -4.10
C MET A 139 17.48 12.22 -2.79
N LYS A 140 18.00 12.65 -1.64
CA LYS A 140 17.45 12.27 -0.32
C LYS A 140 16.03 12.81 -0.13
N ILE A 141 15.79 14.06 -0.51
CA ILE A 141 14.47 14.69 -0.42
C ILE A 141 13.45 13.92 -1.26
N LEU A 142 13.80 13.59 -2.50
CA LEU A 142 12.92 12.83 -3.38
C LEU A 142 12.68 11.41 -2.85
N LEU A 143 13.73 10.70 -2.45
CA LEU A 143 13.64 9.32 -1.96
C LEU A 143 12.74 9.24 -0.71
N PHE A 144 13.04 10.02 0.32
CA PHE A 144 12.29 9.99 1.57
C PHE A 144 10.91 10.66 1.44
N GLY A 145 10.76 11.66 0.57
CA GLY A 145 9.47 12.27 0.26
C GLY A 145 8.51 11.27 -0.40
N VAL A 146 8.94 10.59 -1.46
CA VAL A 146 8.15 9.55 -2.13
C VAL A 146 7.86 8.38 -1.18
N PHE A 147 8.86 7.94 -0.41
CA PHE A 147 8.67 6.90 0.61
C PHE A 147 7.61 7.29 1.64
N SER A 148 7.65 8.53 2.13
CA SER A 148 6.65 9.06 3.08
C SER A 148 5.23 9.07 2.49
N ILE A 149 5.08 9.41 1.21
CA ILE A 149 3.79 9.36 0.51
C ILE A 149 3.27 7.92 0.40
N ILE A 150 4.12 6.97 0.02
CA ILE A 150 3.75 5.55 -0.03
C ILE A 150 3.31 5.06 1.35
N LEU A 151 4.07 5.41 2.39
CA LEU A 151 3.77 5.05 3.77
C LEU A 151 2.44 5.66 4.23
N ALA A 152 2.12 6.89 3.83
CA ALA A 152 0.83 7.53 4.07
C ALA A 152 -0.34 6.80 3.37
N LEU A 153 -0.15 6.33 2.13
CA LEU A 153 -1.16 5.53 1.42
C LEU A 153 -1.40 4.17 2.10
N VAL A 154 -0.33 3.51 2.56
CA VAL A 154 -0.42 2.26 3.33
C VAL A 154 -1.16 2.52 4.65
N TYR A 155 -0.79 3.58 5.38
CA TYR A 155 -1.47 3.99 6.60
C TYR A 155 -2.97 4.23 6.36
N LEU A 156 -3.33 4.94 5.30
CA LEU A 156 -4.73 5.18 4.94
C LEU A 156 -5.49 3.88 4.65
N GLY A 157 -4.84 2.91 3.99
CA GLY A 157 -5.37 1.56 3.82
C GLY A 157 -5.63 0.83 5.15
N ILE A 158 -4.69 0.91 6.09
CA ILE A 158 -4.82 0.33 7.44
C ILE A 158 -5.92 1.06 8.23
N TYR A 159 -6.03 2.37 8.11
CA TYR A 159 -7.09 3.18 8.71
C TYR A 159 -8.48 2.71 8.27
N PHE A 160 -8.71 2.56 6.96
CA PHE A 160 -9.99 2.08 6.46
C PHE A 160 -10.30 0.64 6.88
N THR A 161 -9.29 -0.23 6.97
CA THR A 161 -9.50 -1.59 7.48
C THR A 161 -9.84 -1.59 8.98
N SER A 162 -9.20 -0.72 9.78
CA SER A 162 -9.51 -0.54 11.21
C SER A 162 -10.97 -0.17 11.45
N VAL A 163 -11.49 0.85 10.74
CA VAL A 163 -12.89 1.28 10.88
C VAL A 163 -13.86 0.16 10.50
N LYS A 164 -13.58 -0.56 9.41
CA LYS A 164 -14.40 -1.68 8.95
C LYS A 164 -14.38 -2.86 9.90
N ASP A 165 -13.21 -3.20 10.43
CA ASP A 165 -13.07 -4.32 11.37
C ASP A 165 -13.82 -4.03 12.67
N GLY A 166 -13.81 -2.79 13.15
CA GLY A 166 -14.66 -2.36 14.27
C GLY A 166 -16.15 -2.52 13.96
N TYR A 167 -16.59 -2.11 12.76
CA TYR A 167 -17.98 -2.29 12.34
C TYR A 167 -18.40 -3.75 12.15
N ARG A 168 -17.49 -4.61 11.67
CA ARG A 168 -17.72 -6.06 11.59
C ARG A 168 -17.84 -6.70 12.96
N ALA A 169 -16.97 -6.31 13.91
CA ALA A 169 -17.05 -6.78 15.28
C ALA A 169 -18.39 -6.38 15.94
N TYR A 170 -18.87 -5.16 15.68
CA TYR A 170 -20.19 -4.70 16.10
C TYR A 170 -21.34 -5.53 15.52
N GLN A 171 -21.33 -5.80 14.21
CA GLN A 171 -22.36 -6.62 13.57
C GLN A 171 -22.36 -8.07 14.07
N MET A 172 -21.19 -8.66 14.31
CA MET A 172 -21.08 -10.00 14.88
C MET A 172 -21.66 -10.03 16.30
N LYS A 173 -21.27 -9.07 17.15
CA LYS A 173 -21.79 -8.94 18.51
C LYS A 173 -23.32 -8.73 18.51
N SER A 174 -23.83 -7.92 17.59
CA SER A 174 -25.27 -7.64 17.45
C SER A 174 -26.07 -8.82 16.91
N SER A 175 -25.44 -9.74 16.17
CA SER A 175 -26.05 -11.00 15.70
C SER A 175 -25.86 -12.17 16.68
N GLY A 176 -25.42 -11.89 17.92
CA GLY A 176 -25.21 -12.90 18.97
C GLY A 176 -23.95 -13.74 18.81
N ARG A 177 -23.08 -13.44 17.83
CA ARG A 177 -21.80 -14.12 17.61
C ARG A 177 -20.67 -13.36 18.31
N LYS A 178 -19.76 -14.07 18.96
CA LYS A 178 -18.56 -13.43 19.52
C LYS A 178 -17.57 -13.12 18.39
N PRO A 179 -17.05 -11.90 18.29
CA PRO A 179 -15.95 -11.62 17.37
C PRO A 179 -14.71 -12.44 17.79
N LEU A 180 -13.97 -12.96 16.81
CA LEU A 180 -12.80 -13.81 17.07
C LEU A 180 -11.82 -13.08 17.99
N SER A 181 -11.26 -13.80 18.96
CA SER A 181 -10.16 -13.28 19.77
C SER A 181 -8.90 -13.12 18.91
N PHE A 182 -7.95 -12.30 19.34
CA PHE A 182 -6.70 -12.10 18.59
C PHE A 182 -5.89 -13.40 18.42
N ILE A 183 -5.88 -14.26 19.44
CA ILE A 183 -5.20 -15.56 19.39
C ILE A 183 -5.91 -16.49 18.40
N GLU A 184 -7.25 -16.51 18.42
CA GLU A 184 -8.05 -17.25 17.43
C GLU A 184 -7.80 -16.73 16.02
N GLU A 185 -7.64 -15.41 15.85
CA GLU A 185 -7.36 -14.79 14.55
C GLU A 185 -5.95 -15.14 14.05
N ILE A 186 -4.94 -15.18 14.92
CA ILE A 186 -3.59 -15.68 14.58
C ILE A 186 -3.65 -17.15 14.17
N ASN A 187 -4.34 -17.98 14.95
CA ASN A 187 -4.46 -19.41 14.65
C ASN A 187 -5.21 -19.62 13.32
N ASP A 188 -6.26 -18.83 13.04
CA ASP A 188 -6.96 -18.87 11.74
C ASP A 188 -6.05 -18.43 10.58
N LEU A 189 -5.19 -17.41 10.80
CA LEU A 189 -4.19 -16.99 9.82
C LEU A 189 -3.09 -18.03 9.60
N LEU A 190 -2.70 -18.76 10.65
CA LEU A 190 -1.73 -19.85 10.57
C LEU A 190 -2.33 -21.09 9.92
N ASP A 191 -3.61 -21.38 10.11
CA ASP A 191 -4.22 -22.60 9.58
C ASP A 191 -4.79 -22.36 8.17
N LYS A 192 -5.79 -21.47 8.04
CA LYS A 192 -6.49 -21.21 6.75
C LYS A 192 -5.67 -20.37 5.78
N LYS A 193 -4.76 -19.54 6.29
CA LYS A 193 -3.93 -18.65 5.46
C LYS A 193 -2.44 -18.88 5.63
N PHE A 194 -2.05 -20.11 6.01
CA PHE A 194 -0.66 -20.48 6.25
C PHE A 194 0.29 -20.00 5.14
N HIS A 195 -0.10 -20.18 3.87
CA HIS A 195 0.67 -19.76 2.70
C HIS A 195 0.99 -18.26 2.68
N LYS A 196 0.11 -17.40 3.21
CA LYS A 196 0.37 -15.95 3.31
C LYS A 196 1.32 -15.63 4.46
N THR A 197 1.14 -16.29 5.60
CA THR A 197 2.01 -16.11 6.78
C THR A 197 3.43 -16.62 6.50
N LEU A 198 3.54 -17.77 5.83
CA LEU A 198 4.80 -18.36 5.42
C LEU A 198 5.55 -17.49 4.41
N LEU A 199 4.85 -16.81 3.50
CA LEU A 199 5.47 -15.87 2.55
C LEU A 199 5.82 -14.52 3.22
N ALA A 200 5.03 -14.09 4.21
CA ALA A 200 5.24 -12.82 4.90
C ALA A 200 6.58 -12.78 5.65
N LEU A 201 6.99 -13.89 6.27
CA LEU A 201 8.22 -13.97 7.06
C LEU A 201 9.49 -13.76 6.20
N PRO A 202 9.72 -14.49 5.08
CA PRO A 202 10.82 -14.22 4.15
C PRO A 202 10.77 -12.82 3.54
N THR A 203 9.56 -12.34 3.20
CA THR A 203 9.41 -10.99 2.60
C THR A 203 9.83 -9.90 3.58
N LEU A 204 9.39 -9.99 4.84
CA LEU A 204 9.80 -9.06 5.90
C LEU A 204 11.31 -9.07 6.12
N MET A 205 11.92 -10.27 6.14
CA MET A 205 13.36 -10.41 6.32
C MET A 205 14.13 -9.74 5.18
N VAL A 206 13.75 -10.00 3.93
CA VAL A 206 14.39 -9.37 2.77
C VAL A 206 14.20 -7.85 2.82
N SER A 207 12.99 -7.36 3.09
CA SER A 207 12.73 -5.92 3.21
C SER A 207 13.58 -5.26 4.29
N ALA A 208 13.70 -5.87 5.48
CA ALA A 208 14.54 -5.37 6.56
C ALA A 208 16.02 -5.30 6.14
N PHE A 209 16.55 -6.37 5.55
CA PHE A 209 17.93 -6.40 5.04
C PHE A 209 18.18 -5.43 3.88
N THR A 210 17.16 -5.06 3.11
CA THR A 210 17.32 -4.05 2.05
C THR A 210 17.22 -2.62 2.56
N ILE A 211 16.36 -2.35 3.56
CA ILE A 211 16.10 -0.97 4.02
C ILE A 211 17.14 -0.53 5.05
N ILE A 212 17.53 -1.41 5.98
CA ILE A 212 18.48 -1.06 7.06
C ILE A 212 19.82 -0.52 6.52
N PRO A 213 20.44 -1.10 5.46
CA PRO A 213 21.72 -0.60 4.94
C PRO A 213 21.63 0.71 4.15
N ILE A 214 20.43 1.15 3.77
CA ILE A 214 20.22 2.39 3.00
C ILE A 214 20.17 3.61 3.94
N ILE A 215 19.89 3.39 5.23
CA ILE A 215 19.88 4.39 6.30
C ILE A 215 21.31 4.61 6.80
#